data_AF-A0A945F050-F1
#
_entry.id   AF-A0A945F050-F1
#
_cell.length_a   1.000
_cell.length_b   1.000
_cell.length_c   1.000
_cell.angle_alpha   90.00
_cell.angle_beta   90.00
_cell.angle_gamma   90.00
#
_symmetry.space_group_name_H-M   'P 1'
#
loop_
_entity.id
_entity.type
_entity.pdbx_description
1 polymer ?
#
loop_
_entity_poly.entity_id
_entity_poly.type
_entity_poly.pdbx_seq_one_letter_code
_entity_poly.pdbx_strand_id
1 'polypeptide(L)'
;MTKLLNQYSICVIDIGSPKLGNIGWCVYDALHNKYYKGADLLKLYPVLSSICENNGLILGLEAPLFVPLRTDLLLATKARKGEGRRPWSAGAGAQVLALNLPIMTHIFKNLLHLKPNLKFSFSADNFTAATEEVMIFEALVSGTDKGNTHIDDAEIMVNSCKKYLQKQLLPKNILETEIGVEYFNLAAAALQRVGYKNHIQQLSSSLPIYKPD
;
A
#
# COMPACT_ATOMS: atom_id res chain seq x y z
N MET A 1 18.02 9.58 0.30
CA MET A 1 17.20 8.54 0.95
C MET A 1 17.87 8.16 2.24
N THR A 2 17.12 8.17 3.34
CA THR A 2 17.62 7.74 4.65
C THR A 2 17.70 6.22 4.66
N LYS A 3 18.81 5.69 5.17
CA LYS A 3 19.00 4.25 5.34
C LYS A 3 18.19 3.80 6.56
N LEU A 4 17.43 2.72 6.41
CA LEU A 4 16.68 2.14 7.52
C LEU A 4 17.62 1.41 8.47
N LEU A 5 17.33 1.52 9.78
CA LEU A 5 18.12 0.87 10.82
C LEU A 5 17.82 -0.63 10.90
N ASN A 6 16.57 -1.01 10.65
CA ASN A 6 16.09 -2.39 10.67
C ASN A 6 15.75 -2.90 9.27
N GLN A 7 15.80 -4.21 9.10
CA GLN A 7 15.22 -4.87 7.93
C GLN A 7 13.69 -4.76 8.00
N TYR A 8 12.99 -4.94 6.88
CA TYR A 8 11.52 -4.98 6.84
C TYR A 8 11.04 -6.07 5.88
N SER A 9 9.87 -6.63 6.17
CA SER A 9 9.16 -7.55 5.29
C SER A 9 8.24 -6.77 4.35
N ILE A 10 7.84 -7.40 3.24
CA ILE A 10 7.08 -6.74 2.17
C ILE A 10 5.81 -7.55 1.93
N CYS A 11 4.66 -6.88 1.91
CA CYS A 11 3.41 -7.47 1.45
C CYS A 11 2.80 -6.58 0.38
N VAL A 12 2.31 -7.18 -0.69
CA VAL A 12 1.50 -6.49 -1.71
C VAL A 12 0.24 -7.28 -1.94
N ILE A 13 -0.88 -6.57 -2.06
CA ILE A 13 -2.18 -7.13 -2.42
C ILE A 13 -2.64 -6.42 -3.69
N ASP A 14 -2.83 -7.16 -4.76
CA ASP A 14 -3.48 -6.66 -5.97
C ASP A 14 -5.00 -6.76 -5.81
N ILE A 15 -5.67 -5.62 -5.94
CA ILE A 15 -7.08 -5.43 -5.62
C ILE A 15 -7.91 -5.37 -6.90
N GLY A 16 -8.67 -6.43 -7.14
CA GLY A 16 -9.81 -6.44 -8.04
C GLY A 16 -11.02 -7.07 -7.35
N SER A 17 -12.00 -7.50 -8.15
CA SER A 17 -13.26 -8.07 -7.64
C SER A 17 -13.07 -9.45 -7.01
N PRO A 18 -13.23 -9.61 -5.68
CA PRO A 18 -13.06 -10.92 -5.03
C PRO A 18 -14.09 -11.94 -5.54
N LYS A 19 -15.30 -11.48 -5.90
CA LYS A 19 -16.36 -12.33 -6.48
C LYS A 19 -15.94 -12.96 -7.81
N LEU A 20 -15.09 -12.29 -8.57
CA LEU A 20 -14.57 -12.79 -9.85
C LEU A 20 -13.24 -13.53 -9.70
N GLY A 21 -12.74 -13.72 -8.47
CA GLY A 21 -11.40 -14.27 -8.23
C GLY A 21 -10.27 -13.29 -8.57
N ASN A 22 -10.59 -12.01 -8.74
CA ASN A 22 -9.63 -10.98 -9.13
C ASN A 22 -8.95 -10.38 -7.90
N ILE A 23 -8.31 -11.20 -7.09
CA ILE A 23 -7.54 -10.73 -5.93
C ILE A 23 -6.33 -11.64 -5.76
N GLY A 24 -5.18 -11.05 -5.49
CA GLY A 24 -3.94 -11.78 -5.31
C GLY A 24 -3.05 -11.06 -4.32
N TRP A 25 -2.24 -11.82 -3.59
CA TRP A 25 -1.29 -11.27 -2.65
C TRP A 25 0.02 -12.04 -2.68
N CYS A 26 1.09 -11.31 -2.38
CA CYS A 26 2.42 -11.85 -2.21
C CYS A 26 3.07 -11.21 -0.98
N VAL A 27 3.80 -12.01 -0.23
CA VAL A 27 4.57 -11.60 0.94
C VAL A 27 5.99 -12.12 0.80
N TYR A 28 6.96 -11.25 1.01
CA TYR A 28 8.34 -11.62 1.27
C TYR A 28 8.68 -11.37 2.73
N ASP A 29 8.87 -12.45 3.47
CA ASP A 29 9.36 -12.45 4.83
C ASP A 29 10.89 -12.34 4.81
N ALA A 30 11.38 -11.15 5.18
CA ALA A 30 12.78 -10.82 5.12
C ALA A 30 13.62 -11.54 6.20
N LEU A 31 13.01 -11.88 7.34
CA LEU A 31 13.69 -12.56 8.44
C LEU A 31 14.00 -14.02 8.08
N HIS A 32 13.05 -14.69 7.43
CA HIS A 32 13.18 -16.10 7.04
C HIS A 32 13.55 -16.30 5.56
N ASN A 33 13.74 -15.21 4.81
CA ASN A 33 13.97 -15.22 3.37
C ASN A 33 12.96 -16.09 2.60
N LYS A 34 11.67 -15.95 2.93
CA LYS A 34 10.60 -16.83 2.45
C LYS A 34 9.48 -16.07 1.75
N TYR A 35 8.91 -16.68 0.73
CA TYR A 35 7.73 -16.16 0.04
C TYR A 35 6.46 -16.88 0.49
N TYR A 36 5.38 -16.11 0.58
CA TYR A 36 4.02 -16.59 0.72
C TYR A 36 3.17 -15.92 -0.36
N LYS A 37 2.26 -16.67 -0.98
CA LYS A 37 1.35 -16.13 -1.99
C LYS A 37 0.01 -16.84 -2.01
N GLY A 38 -1.02 -16.14 -2.48
CA GLY A 38 -2.35 -16.70 -2.61
C GLY A 38 -3.39 -15.66 -3.01
N ALA A 39 -4.65 -16.09 -3.06
CA ALA A 39 -5.81 -15.24 -3.35
C ALA A 39 -6.76 -15.09 -2.14
N ASP A 40 -6.61 -15.94 -1.12
CA ASP A 40 -7.46 -15.93 0.06
C ASP A 40 -6.87 -15.02 1.15
N LEU A 41 -7.52 -13.89 1.42
CA LEU A 41 -7.08 -12.93 2.45
C LEU A 41 -7.12 -13.52 3.87
N LEU A 42 -7.99 -14.49 4.16
CA LEU A 42 -8.05 -15.11 5.48
C LEU A 42 -6.78 -15.91 5.79
N LYS A 43 -6.11 -16.42 4.76
CA LYS A 43 -4.80 -17.09 4.89
C LYS A 43 -3.64 -16.11 4.99
N LEU A 44 -3.82 -14.86 4.54
CA LEU A 44 -2.81 -13.81 4.61
C LEU A 44 -2.65 -13.26 6.04
N TYR A 45 -3.75 -13.03 6.77
CA TYR A 45 -3.70 -12.34 8.06
C TYR A 45 -2.80 -13.01 9.12
N PRO A 46 -2.82 -14.35 9.31
CA PRO A 46 -1.90 -15.01 10.24
C PRO A 46 -0.42 -14.84 9.84
N VAL A 47 -0.12 -14.81 8.54
CA VAL A 47 1.24 -14.58 8.03
C VAL A 47 1.71 -13.17 8.40
N LEU A 48 0.88 -12.15 8.13
CA LEU A 48 1.22 -10.77 8.47
C LEU A 48 1.33 -10.55 9.98
N SER A 49 0.44 -11.16 10.76
CA SER A 49 0.49 -11.12 12.22
C SER A 49 1.82 -11.66 12.75
N SER A 50 2.27 -12.82 12.26
CA SER A 50 3.54 -13.44 12.69
C SER A 50 4.76 -12.62 12.25
N ILE A 51 4.72 -12.02 11.05
CA ILE A 51 5.79 -11.13 10.58
C ILE A 51 5.92 -9.90 11.47
N CYS A 52 4.79 -9.25 11.80
CA CYS A 52 4.79 -8.02 12.57
C CYS A 52 5.28 -8.20 14.02
N GLU A 53 5.29 -9.43 14.55
CA GLU A 53 5.89 -9.73 15.86
C GLU A 53 7.40 -9.51 15.90
N ASN A 54 8.07 -9.73 14.76
CA ASN A 54 9.53 -9.79 14.71
C ASN A 54 10.14 -8.77 13.76
N ASN A 55 9.33 -8.12 12.91
CA ASN A 55 9.84 -7.25 11.87
C ASN A 55 8.87 -6.10 11.56
N GLY A 56 9.41 -5.00 11.02
CA GLY A 56 8.59 -4.00 10.34
C GLY A 56 8.03 -4.54 9.03
N LEU A 57 6.89 -3.98 8.59
CA LEU A 57 6.22 -4.37 7.35
C LEU A 57 5.97 -3.13 6.48
N ILE A 58 6.23 -3.25 5.18
CA ILE A 58 5.61 -2.36 4.19
C ILE A 58 4.45 -3.11 3.53
N LEU A 59 3.26 -2.52 3.53
CA LEU A 59 2.03 -3.10 3.00
C LEU A 59 1.52 -2.25 1.84
N GLY A 60 1.60 -2.84 0.64
CA GLY A 60 1.15 -2.25 -0.61
C GLY A 60 -0.23 -2.75 -1.01
N LEU A 61 -1.09 -1.84 -1.49
CA LEU A 61 -2.34 -2.20 -2.15
C LEU A 61 -2.30 -1.67 -3.59
N GLU A 62 -2.60 -2.51 -4.59
CA GLU A 62 -2.75 -2.07 -5.99
C GLU A 62 -4.13 -1.44 -6.21
N ALA A 63 -4.31 -0.27 -5.62
CA ALA A 63 -5.52 0.53 -5.73
C ALA A 63 -5.19 1.98 -5.39
N PRO A 64 -5.88 2.99 -5.96
CA PRO A 64 -5.76 4.35 -5.47
C PRO A 64 -6.08 4.43 -3.97
N LEU A 65 -5.12 4.88 -3.16
CA LEU A 65 -5.27 4.96 -1.69
C LEU A 65 -5.52 6.38 -1.18
N PHE A 66 -5.42 7.38 -2.04
CA PHE A 66 -5.73 8.75 -1.72
C PHE A 66 -6.07 9.53 -2.99
N VAL A 67 -6.85 10.59 -2.85
CA VAL A 67 -7.25 11.46 -3.96
C VAL A 67 -6.79 12.90 -3.73
N PRO A 68 -6.36 13.65 -4.75
CA PRO A 68 -5.98 15.05 -4.59
C PRO A 68 -7.21 15.94 -4.40
N LEU A 69 -7.15 16.84 -3.43
CA LEU A 69 -8.14 17.89 -3.18
C LEU A 69 -7.60 19.20 -3.74
N ARG A 70 -7.80 19.39 -5.04
CA ARG A 70 -7.39 20.61 -5.75
C ARG A 70 -8.47 21.67 -5.66
N THR A 71 -8.07 22.94 -5.62
CA THR A 71 -8.99 24.08 -5.58
C THR A 71 -9.77 24.24 -6.88
N ASP A 72 -9.12 24.01 -8.04
CA ASP A 72 -9.79 23.96 -9.34
C ASP A 72 -10.45 22.59 -9.56
N LEU A 73 -11.78 22.58 -9.58
CA LEU A 73 -12.60 21.38 -9.81
C LEU A 73 -12.30 20.71 -11.16
N LEU A 74 -11.88 21.45 -12.18
CA LEU A 74 -11.49 20.88 -13.48
C LEU A 74 -10.22 20.02 -13.39
N LEU A 75 -9.45 20.16 -12.31
CA LEU A 75 -8.27 19.36 -12.02
C LEU A 75 -8.54 18.20 -11.04
N ALA A 76 -9.74 18.10 -10.46
CA ALA A 76 -10.04 17.11 -9.43
C ALA A 76 -9.77 15.68 -9.89
N THR A 77 -10.08 15.36 -11.16
CA THR A 77 -9.88 14.03 -11.76
C THR A 77 -8.62 13.95 -12.62
N LYS A 78 -7.67 14.89 -12.48
CA LYS A 78 -6.37 14.76 -13.16
C LYS A 78 -5.44 13.86 -12.35
N ALA A 79 -4.47 13.29 -13.06
CA ALA A 79 -3.42 12.47 -12.47
C ALA A 79 -2.71 13.23 -11.35
N ARG A 80 -2.29 12.51 -10.32
CA ARG A 80 -1.36 13.04 -9.32
C ARG A 80 -0.03 13.29 -10.01
N LYS A 81 0.66 14.35 -9.61
CA LYS A 81 1.96 14.69 -10.20
C LYS A 81 2.95 13.55 -9.97
N GLY A 82 3.53 13.01 -11.04
CA GLY A 82 4.38 11.82 -11.02
C GLY A 82 3.77 10.53 -11.60
N GLU A 83 2.43 10.41 -11.69
CA GLU A 83 1.76 9.22 -12.27
C GLU A 83 1.87 9.13 -13.80
N GLY A 84 2.30 10.22 -14.46
CA GLY A 84 2.31 10.33 -15.91
C GLY A 84 0.90 10.54 -16.48
N ARG A 85 0.54 9.78 -17.52
CA ARG A 85 -0.62 10.09 -18.38
C ARG A 85 -1.95 9.50 -17.90
N ARG A 86 -1.95 8.40 -17.15
CA ARG A 86 -3.18 7.71 -16.75
C ARG A 86 -3.57 8.14 -15.33
N PRO A 87 -4.65 8.91 -15.16
CA PRO A 87 -5.04 9.38 -13.83
C PRO A 87 -5.62 8.23 -12.99
N TRP A 88 -5.50 8.35 -11.66
CA TRP A 88 -6.19 7.50 -10.68
C TRP A 88 -7.70 7.39 -10.92
N SER A 89 -8.31 8.42 -11.51
CA SER A 89 -9.74 8.50 -11.82
C SER A 89 -10.11 7.98 -13.22
N ALA A 90 -9.15 7.48 -14.01
CA ALA A 90 -9.46 6.77 -15.25
C ALA A 90 -10.31 5.52 -14.95
N GLY A 91 -11.11 5.03 -15.90
CA GLY A 91 -12.15 4.03 -15.67
C GLY A 91 -11.80 2.90 -14.69
N ALA A 92 -10.70 2.17 -14.96
CA ALA A 92 -10.26 1.10 -14.07
C ALA A 92 -9.83 1.59 -12.66
N GLY A 93 -9.12 2.73 -12.58
CA GLY A 93 -8.66 3.28 -11.32
C GLY A 93 -9.82 3.79 -10.44
N ALA A 94 -10.79 4.50 -11.02
CA ALA A 94 -11.98 4.96 -10.29
C ALA A 94 -12.82 3.79 -9.77
N GLN A 95 -12.96 2.71 -10.56
CA GLN A 95 -13.65 1.51 -10.16
C GLN A 95 -12.93 0.80 -9.00
N VAL A 96 -11.62 0.58 -9.14
CA VAL A 96 -10.81 -0.10 -8.11
C VAL A 96 -10.72 0.73 -6.84
N LEU A 97 -10.67 2.05 -6.92
CA LEU A 97 -10.75 2.94 -5.76
C LEU A 97 -12.00 2.64 -4.93
N ALA A 98 -13.18 2.66 -5.56
CA ALA A 98 -14.45 2.43 -4.87
C ALA A 98 -14.55 1.00 -4.32
N LEU A 99 -14.11 0.01 -5.10
CA LEU A 99 -14.07 -1.39 -4.71
C LEU A 99 -13.13 -1.67 -3.53
N ASN A 100 -12.00 -0.96 -3.48
CA ASN A 100 -10.99 -1.14 -2.45
C ASN A 100 -11.46 -0.64 -1.08
N LEU A 101 -12.35 0.36 -0.99
CA LEU A 101 -12.80 0.90 0.31
C LEU A 101 -13.29 -0.18 1.29
N PRO A 102 -14.25 -1.07 0.94
CA PRO A 102 -14.64 -2.16 1.84
C PRO A 102 -13.54 -3.22 2.03
N ILE A 103 -12.72 -3.50 1.02
CA ILE A 103 -11.67 -4.53 1.09
C ILE A 103 -10.53 -4.09 2.02
N MET A 104 -10.02 -2.87 1.84
CA MET A 104 -9.02 -2.25 2.71
C MET A 104 -9.53 -2.14 4.15
N THR A 105 -10.78 -1.72 4.34
CA THR A 105 -11.40 -1.69 5.68
C THR A 105 -11.45 -3.09 6.31
N HIS A 106 -11.79 -4.12 5.53
CA HIS A 106 -11.78 -5.52 5.98
C HIS A 106 -10.36 -5.98 6.35
N ILE A 107 -9.34 -5.65 5.55
CA ILE A 107 -7.93 -5.94 5.84
C ILE A 107 -7.52 -5.31 7.17
N PHE A 108 -7.71 -4.01 7.33
CA PHE A 108 -7.31 -3.30 8.55
C PHE A 108 -8.04 -3.81 9.79
N LYS A 109 -9.35 -4.10 9.68
CA LYS A 109 -10.13 -4.69 10.78
C LYS A 109 -9.54 -6.02 11.25
N ASN A 110 -9.20 -6.92 10.33
CA ASN A 110 -8.66 -8.23 10.68
C ASN A 110 -7.23 -8.14 11.22
N LEU A 111 -6.38 -7.28 10.64
CA LEU A 111 -5.03 -7.07 11.15
C LEU A 111 -5.05 -6.51 12.58
N LEU A 112 -5.87 -5.49 12.85
CA LEU A 112 -6.01 -4.93 14.20
C LEU A 112 -6.69 -5.88 15.18
N HIS A 113 -7.55 -6.79 14.71
CA HIS A 113 -8.11 -7.83 15.55
C HIS A 113 -7.05 -8.82 16.04
N LEU A 114 -6.13 -9.24 15.16
CA LEU A 114 -5.03 -10.15 15.51
C LEU A 114 -3.90 -9.43 16.27
N LYS A 115 -3.63 -8.16 15.91
CA LYS A 115 -2.54 -7.34 16.46
C LYS A 115 -3.03 -5.92 16.74
N PRO A 116 -3.62 -5.67 17.94
CA PRO A 116 -4.15 -4.36 18.30
C PRO A 116 -3.11 -3.24 18.39
N ASN A 117 -1.83 -3.59 18.58
CA ASN A 117 -0.74 -2.64 18.82
C ASN A 117 -0.04 -2.15 17.53
N LEU A 118 -0.48 -2.59 16.35
CA LEU A 118 0.14 -2.18 15.09
C LEU A 118 0.19 -0.65 14.95
N LYS A 119 1.34 -0.14 14.51
CA LYS A 119 1.60 1.28 14.28
C LYS A 119 1.62 1.54 12.78
N PHE A 120 0.61 2.24 12.28
CA PHE A 120 0.51 2.55 10.86
C PHE A 120 1.18 3.88 10.52
N SER A 121 2.01 3.88 9.49
CA SER A 121 2.63 5.08 8.91
C SER A 121 2.21 5.25 7.45
N PHE A 122 2.03 6.50 7.03
CA PHE A 122 1.78 6.91 5.64
C PHE A 122 2.96 7.68 5.05
N SER A 123 4.06 7.81 5.78
CA SER A 123 5.26 8.53 5.34
C SER A 123 6.49 7.66 5.50
N ALA A 124 7.31 7.65 4.45
CA ALA A 124 8.62 7.01 4.45
C ALA A 124 9.55 7.59 5.55
N ASP A 125 9.44 8.88 5.84
CA ASP A 125 10.28 9.55 6.84
C ASP A 125 9.94 9.12 8.27
N ASN A 126 8.71 8.64 8.49
CA ASN A 126 8.24 8.17 9.79
C ASN A 126 8.38 6.66 9.96
N PHE A 127 8.84 5.94 8.93
CA PHE A 127 8.98 4.48 8.98
C PHE A 127 10.40 4.08 9.41
N THR A 128 10.51 3.39 10.54
CA THR A 128 11.80 2.92 11.08
C THR A 128 12.07 1.43 10.87
N ALA A 129 11.06 0.71 10.37
CA ALA A 129 11.02 -0.74 10.31
C ALA A 129 11.13 -1.42 11.70
N ALA A 130 10.59 -0.78 12.74
CA ALA A 130 10.45 -1.41 14.04
C ALA A 130 9.40 -2.54 14.02
N THR A 131 9.47 -3.45 14.99
CA THR A 131 8.43 -4.45 15.22
C THR A 131 7.06 -3.77 15.39
N GLU A 132 6.01 -4.41 14.89
CA GLU A 132 4.63 -3.90 14.86
C GLU A 132 4.43 -2.62 14.03
N GLU A 133 5.45 -2.12 13.33
CA GLU A 133 5.33 -0.97 12.45
C GLU A 133 4.91 -1.40 11.04
N VAL A 134 3.88 -0.75 10.51
CA VAL A 134 3.34 -1.02 9.17
C VAL A 134 3.31 0.28 8.37
N MET A 135 4.13 0.40 7.33
CA MET A 135 4.01 1.51 6.38
C MET A 135 3.08 1.12 5.23
N ILE A 136 2.07 1.93 4.97
CA ILE A 136 1.16 1.75 3.84
C ILE A 136 1.71 2.46 2.60
N PHE A 137 1.66 1.78 1.46
CA PHE A 137 1.96 2.39 0.17
C PHE A 137 0.95 1.97 -0.90
N GLU A 138 0.86 2.74 -1.97
CA GLU A 138 0.09 2.39 -3.16
C GLU A 138 1.00 1.70 -4.17
N ALA A 139 0.61 0.50 -4.60
CA ALA A 139 1.30 -0.23 -5.66
C ALA A 139 0.73 0.17 -7.03
N LEU A 140 1.60 0.52 -7.98
CA LEU A 140 1.22 0.83 -9.35
C LEU A 140 1.88 -0.19 -10.30
N VAL A 141 1.22 -1.32 -10.53
CA VAL A 141 1.63 -2.32 -11.52
C VAL A 141 0.78 -2.11 -12.78
N SER A 142 1.40 -1.74 -13.90
CA SER A 142 0.63 -1.35 -15.09
C SER A 142 1.38 -1.60 -16.40
N GLY A 143 0.62 -1.72 -17.50
CA GLY A 143 1.19 -1.85 -18.84
C GLY A 143 1.93 -3.17 -19.04
N THR A 144 3.15 -3.07 -19.57
CA THR A 144 4.06 -4.22 -19.81
C THR A 144 4.54 -4.89 -18.53
N ASP A 145 4.33 -4.25 -17.38
CA ASP A 145 4.84 -4.69 -16.09
C ASP A 145 3.83 -5.61 -15.38
N LYS A 146 2.68 -5.92 -16.01
CA LYS A 146 1.67 -6.85 -15.48
C LYS A 146 1.99 -8.30 -15.83
N GLY A 147 1.80 -9.19 -14.86
CA GLY A 147 1.78 -10.63 -15.03
C GLY A 147 0.45 -11.15 -15.57
N ASN A 148 0.27 -12.47 -15.48
CA ASN A 148 -0.93 -13.13 -16.01
C ASN A 148 -2.08 -13.19 -15.00
N THR A 149 -1.76 -13.06 -13.70
CA THR A 149 -2.71 -13.14 -12.59
C THR A 149 -2.45 -12.02 -11.58
N HIS A 150 -3.44 -11.74 -10.74
CA HIS A 150 -3.28 -10.78 -9.63
C HIS A 150 -2.20 -11.22 -8.61
N ILE A 151 -1.93 -12.53 -8.51
CA ILE A 151 -0.83 -13.02 -7.67
C ILE A 151 0.52 -12.64 -8.30
N ASP A 152 0.63 -12.73 -9.64
CA ASP A 152 1.83 -12.35 -10.37
C ASP A 152 2.10 -10.85 -10.24
N ASP A 153 1.08 -10.01 -10.37
CA ASP A 153 1.19 -8.55 -10.20
C ASP A 153 1.69 -8.18 -8.79
N ALA A 154 1.13 -8.81 -7.75
CA ALA A 154 1.62 -8.66 -6.38
C ALA A 154 3.07 -9.13 -6.22
N GLU A 155 3.44 -10.26 -6.82
CA GLU A 155 4.80 -10.81 -6.79
C GLU A 155 5.82 -9.90 -7.50
N ILE A 156 5.45 -9.30 -8.63
CA ILE A 156 6.27 -8.33 -9.37
C ILE A 156 6.60 -7.14 -8.48
N MET A 157 5.60 -6.56 -7.81
CA MET A 157 5.83 -5.42 -6.92
C MET A 157 6.68 -5.81 -5.69
N VAL A 158 6.43 -6.97 -5.09
CA VAL A 158 7.27 -7.49 -3.98
C VAL A 158 8.73 -7.61 -4.42
N ASN A 159 8.97 -8.19 -5.60
CA ASN A 159 10.31 -8.36 -6.14
C ASN A 159 10.97 -7.03 -6.48
N SER A 160 10.22 -6.04 -6.99
CA SER A 160 10.72 -4.67 -7.17
C SER A 160 11.16 -4.07 -5.83
N CYS A 161 10.30 -4.12 -4.81
CA CYS A 161 10.59 -3.58 -3.49
C CYS A 161 11.80 -4.28 -2.81
N LYS A 162 11.95 -5.59 -3.02
CA LYS A 162 13.06 -6.39 -2.47
C LYS A 162 14.43 -5.92 -2.97
N LYS A 163 14.53 -5.36 -4.17
CA LYS A 163 15.79 -4.77 -4.69
C LYS A 163 16.31 -3.62 -3.80
N TYR A 164 15.39 -2.88 -3.17
CA TYR A 164 15.73 -1.77 -2.26
C TYR A 164 16.04 -2.26 -0.84
N LEU A 165 15.37 -3.32 -0.39
CA LEU A 165 15.63 -3.97 0.89
C LEU A 165 17.10 -4.43 1.02
N GLN A 166 17.69 -4.98 -0.05
CA GLN A 166 19.11 -5.37 -0.08
C GLN A 166 20.08 -4.21 0.20
N LYS A 167 19.62 -2.97 -0.02
CA LYS A 167 20.37 -1.74 0.23
C LYS A 167 19.93 -1.04 1.54
N GLN A 168 19.00 -1.64 2.29
CA GLN A 168 18.36 -1.06 3.47
C GLN A 168 17.69 0.29 3.16
N LEU A 169 17.04 0.38 2.00
CA LEU A 169 16.31 1.56 1.53
C LEU A 169 14.86 1.20 1.28
N LEU A 170 13.98 2.20 1.33
CA LEU A 170 12.65 2.09 0.75
C LEU A 170 12.69 2.30 -0.77
N PRO A 171 11.70 1.78 -1.52
CA PRO A 171 11.55 2.07 -2.93
C PRO A 171 11.38 3.57 -3.20
N LYS A 172 11.71 4.00 -4.42
CA LYS A 172 11.55 5.39 -4.81
C LYS A 172 10.07 5.74 -4.99
N ASN A 173 9.58 6.71 -4.22
CA ASN A 173 8.26 7.29 -4.44
C ASN A 173 8.21 7.99 -5.80
N ILE A 174 7.17 7.70 -6.60
CA ILE A 174 6.99 8.35 -7.91
C ILE A 174 6.30 9.71 -7.80
N LEU A 175 5.63 10.01 -6.68
CA LEU A 175 4.96 11.29 -6.50
C LEU A 175 5.96 12.44 -6.52
N GLU A 176 5.58 13.49 -7.24
CA GLU A 176 6.25 14.78 -7.21
C GLU A 176 5.46 15.76 -6.35
N THR A 177 6.16 16.71 -5.73
CA THR A 177 5.52 17.76 -4.94
C THR A 177 4.57 18.61 -5.80
N GLU A 178 3.34 18.72 -5.34
CA GLU A 178 2.29 19.58 -5.90
C GLU A 178 1.96 20.68 -4.87
N ILE A 179 2.37 21.92 -5.17
CA ILE A 179 2.23 23.04 -4.22
C ILE A 179 0.75 23.37 -4.02
N GLY A 180 0.32 23.52 -2.77
CA GLY A 180 -1.04 23.95 -2.43
C GLY A 180 -2.12 22.88 -2.66
N VAL A 181 -1.72 21.61 -2.79
CA VAL A 181 -2.65 20.49 -2.92
C VAL A 181 -2.65 19.67 -1.64
N GLU A 182 -3.83 19.54 -1.05
CA GLU A 182 -4.09 18.56 0.01
C GLU A 182 -4.56 17.25 -0.63
N TYR A 183 -4.54 16.18 0.15
CA TYR A 183 -5.01 14.87 -0.28
C TYR A 183 -6.07 14.38 0.66
N PHE A 184 -7.01 13.56 0.19
CA PHE A 184 -7.86 12.77 1.06
C PHE A 184 -7.33 11.35 1.13
N ASN A 185 -6.70 11.01 2.25
CA ASN A 185 -6.09 9.72 2.52
C ASN A 185 -7.15 8.67 2.90
N LEU A 186 -7.50 7.83 1.94
CA LEU A 186 -8.53 6.80 2.11
C LEU A 186 -8.05 5.67 3.03
N ALA A 187 -6.75 5.39 3.07
CA ALA A 187 -6.18 4.41 4.00
C ALA A 187 -6.27 4.89 5.45
N ALA A 188 -5.96 6.16 5.71
CA ALA A 188 -6.15 6.78 7.02
C ALA A 188 -7.62 6.79 7.43
N ALA A 189 -8.54 7.11 6.51
CA ALA A 189 -9.97 7.07 6.76
C ALA A 189 -10.48 5.65 7.09
N ALA A 190 -10.02 4.62 6.36
CA ALA A 190 -10.38 3.24 6.62
C ALA A 190 -9.85 2.73 7.97
N LEU A 191 -8.65 3.15 8.37
CA LEU A 191 -8.11 2.87 9.71
C LEU A 191 -8.96 3.52 10.82
N GLN A 192 -9.31 4.80 10.68
CA GLN A 192 -10.23 5.47 11.62
C GLN A 192 -11.58 4.76 11.70
N ARG A 193 -12.11 4.31 10.55
CA ARG A 193 -13.39 3.59 10.47
C ARG A 193 -13.42 2.30 11.28
N VAL A 194 -12.27 1.64 11.46
CA VAL A 194 -12.12 0.41 12.26
C VAL A 194 -11.68 0.69 13.70
N GLY A 195 -11.68 1.95 14.13
CA GLY A 195 -11.36 2.35 15.51
C GLY A 195 -9.88 2.63 15.77
N TYR A 196 -9.04 2.67 14.73
CA TYR A 196 -7.64 3.07 14.88
C TYR A 196 -7.54 4.55 15.23
N LYS A 197 -6.86 4.86 16.33
CA LYS A 197 -6.67 6.25 16.79
C LYS A 197 -5.44 6.83 16.12
N ASN A 198 -5.64 7.53 15.00
CA ASN A 198 -4.62 8.36 14.40
C ASN A 198 -5.02 9.84 14.38
N HIS A 199 -4.05 10.71 14.11
CA HIS A 199 -4.27 12.14 14.02
C HIS A 199 -5.13 12.48 12.81
N ILE A 200 -6.14 13.35 12.98
CA ILE A 200 -7.04 13.77 11.90
C ILE A 200 -6.28 14.38 10.71
N GLN A 201 -5.13 15.01 10.98
CA GLN A 201 -4.24 15.58 9.96
C GLN A 201 -3.71 14.53 8.97
N GLN A 202 -3.68 13.24 9.35
CA GLN A 202 -3.30 12.17 8.41
C GLN A 202 -4.35 11.94 7.31
N LEU A 203 -5.60 12.39 7.51
CA LEU A 203 -6.58 12.41 6.42
C LEU A 203 -6.16 13.34 5.28
N SER A 204 -5.35 14.36 5.57
CA SER A 204 -4.87 15.34 4.60
C SER A 204 -3.57 14.93 3.89
N SER A 205 -2.97 13.79 4.25
CA SER A 205 -1.64 13.39 3.77
C SER A 205 -1.70 12.57 2.47
N SER A 206 -0.63 12.63 1.68
CA SER A 206 -0.36 11.58 0.70
C SER A 206 0.27 10.35 1.38
N LEU A 207 0.57 9.34 0.57
CA LEU A 207 1.42 8.21 0.91
C LEU A 207 2.29 7.84 -0.30
N PRO A 208 3.37 7.07 -0.12
CA PRO A 208 4.24 6.70 -1.23
C PRO A 208 3.48 5.89 -2.30
N ILE A 209 3.75 6.21 -3.56
CA ILE A 209 3.36 5.35 -4.69
C ILE A 209 4.62 4.71 -5.23
N TYR A 210 4.64 3.38 -5.30
CA TYR A 210 5.75 2.62 -5.86
C TYR A 210 5.33 1.97 -7.17
N LYS A 211 6.26 1.95 -8.12
CA LYS A 211 6.11 1.32 -9.43
C LYS A 211 7.25 0.30 -9.61
N PRO A 212 7.03 -0.86 -10.27
CA PRO A 212 8.12 -1.72 -10.70
C PRO A 212 9.07 -0.98 -11.66
N ASP A 213 10.37 -1.24 -11.50
CA ASP A 213 11.43 -0.78 -12.42
C ASP A 213 11.52 -1.69 -13.65
#